data_AF-U1GXE4-F1
#
_entry.id   AF-U1GXE4-F1
#
_cell.length_a   1.000
_cell.length_b   1.000
_cell.length_c   1.000
_cell.angle_alpha   90.00
_cell.angle_beta   90.00
_cell.angle_gamma   90.00
#
_symmetry.space_group_name_H-M   'P 1'
#
loop_
_entity.id
_entity.type
_entity.pdbx_description
1 polymer ?
#
loop_
_entity_poly.entity_id
_entity_poly.type
_entity_poly.pdbx_seq_one_letter_code
_entity_poly.pdbx_strand_id
1 'polypeptide(L)' 'MTQDITFEDIASLNATLFEWAESYDTKDWARLRRCLAPTLRPVDYRYTYGQLWESMPADAFLA' A
#
# COMPACT_ATOMS: atom_id res chain seq x y z
N MET A 1 3.39 -0.50 26.14
CA MET A 1 4.10 0.79 26.07
C MET A 1 3.99 1.26 24.63
N THR A 2 3.32 2.38 24.39
CA THR A 2 3.25 2.96 23.05
C THR A 2 4.61 3.61 22.77
N GLN A 3 5.35 3.11 21.78
CA GLN A 3 6.56 3.78 21.32
C GLN A 3 6.13 4.95 20.45
N ASP A 4 6.62 6.14 20.76
CA ASP A 4 6.42 7.31 19.90
C ASP A 4 7.21 7.11 18.61
N ILE A 5 6.53 7.33 17.48
CA ILE A 5 7.14 7.28 16.15
C ILE A 5 8.12 8.45 16.00
N THR A 6 9.31 8.19 15.43
CA THR A 6 10.29 9.25 15.22
C THR A 6 9.87 10.18 14.07
N PHE A 7 10.45 11.37 14.01
CA PHE A 7 10.24 12.28 12.87
C PHE A 7 10.70 11.65 11.55
N GLU A 8 11.81 10.91 11.56
CA GLU A 8 12.36 10.25 10.37
C GLU A 8 11.42 9.15 9.85
N ASP A 9 10.82 8.37 10.76
CA ASP A 9 9.82 7.38 10.41
C ASP A 9 8.57 8.03 9.81
N ILE A 10 8.08 9.12 10.41
CA ILE A 10 6.94 9.90 9.86
C ILE A 10 7.26 10.40 8.45
N ALA A 11 8.45 10.99 8.24
CA ALA A 11 8.85 11.50 6.94
C ALA A 11 8.92 10.38 5.88
N SER A 12 9.48 9.22 6.25
CA SER A 12 9.60 8.05 5.37
C SER A 12 8.24 7.44 5.02
N LEU A 13 7.31 7.39 5.97
CA LEU A 13 5.93 6.93 5.72
C LEU A 13 5.19 7.87 4.76
N ASN A 14 5.32 9.19 4.94
CA ASN A 14 4.69 10.16 4.04
C ASN A 14 5.26 10.10 2.63
N ALA A 15 6.59 9.94 2.49
CA ALA A 15 7.22 9.74 1.18
C ALA A 15 6.71 8.46 0.50
N THR A 16 6.60 7.37 1.27
CA THR A 16 6.07 6.09 0.77
C THR A 16 4.60 6.22 0.33
N LEU A 17 3.78 6.92 1.11
CA LEU A 17 2.38 7.19 0.78
C LEU A 17 2.25 8.01 -0.51
N PHE A 18 3.07 9.05 -0.66
CA PHE A 18 3.12 9.86 -1.88
C PHE A 18 3.49 9.01 -3.10
N GLU A 19 4.55 8.20 -3.01
CA GLU A 19 4.95 7.30 -4.10
C GLU A 19 3.85 6.31 -4.48
N TRP A 20 3.14 5.76 -3.50
CA TRP A 20 1.99 4.89 -3.75
C TRP A 20 0.85 5.63 -4.47
N ALA A 21 0.43 6.79 -3.96
CA ALA A 21 -0.69 7.54 -4.51
C ALA A 21 -0.40 8.05 -5.93
N GLU A 22 0.76 8.67 -6.12
CA GLU A 22 1.16 9.23 -7.42
C GLU A 22 1.31 8.12 -8.47
N SER A 23 1.92 6.98 -8.13
CA SER A 23 2.07 5.86 -9.07
C SER A 23 0.73 5.21 -9.42
N TYR A 24 -0.20 5.13 -8.46
CA TYR A 24 -1.54 4.61 -8.71
C TYR A 24 -2.36 5.54 -9.62
N ASP A 25 -2.38 6.83 -9.32
CA ASP A 25 -3.16 7.83 -10.09
C ASP A 25 -2.62 8.02 -11.51
N THR A 26 -1.30 8.02 -11.67
CA THR A 26 -0.64 8.07 -13.00
C THR A 26 -0.65 6.74 -13.75
N LYS A 27 -1.10 5.65 -13.10
CA LYS A 27 -1.10 4.27 -13.63
C LYS A 27 0.29 3.75 -14.02
N ASP A 28 1.34 4.23 -13.34
CA ASP A 28 2.70 3.70 -13.47
C ASP A 28 2.87 2.47 -12.58
N TRP A 29 2.47 1.31 -13.11
CA TRP A 29 2.51 0.05 -12.37
C TRP A 29 3.91 -0.42 -12.04
N ALA A 30 4.91 -0.07 -12.86
CA ALA A 30 6.31 -0.42 -12.60
C ALA A 30 6.85 0.37 -11.40
N ARG A 31 6.47 1.65 -11.27
CA ARG A 31 6.77 2.47 -10.09
C ARG A 31 6.03 1.97 -8.86
N LEU A 32 4.73 1.69 -8.98
CA LEU A 32 3.92 1.19 -7.86
C LEU A 32 4.45 -0.15 -7.32
N ARG A 33 4.89 -1.05 -8.20
CA ARG A 33 5.50 -2.35 -7.82
C ARG A 33 6.66 -2.22 -6.83
N ARG A 34 7.41 -1.11 -6.89
CA ARG A 34 8.59 -0.88 -6.05
C ARG A 34 8.25 -0.50 -4.61
N CYS A 35 7.09 0.11 -4.36
CA CYS A 35 6.69 0.53 -3.01
C CYS A 35 5.65 -0.41 -2.37
N LEU A 36 5.14 -1.41 -3.11
CA LEU A 36 4.27 -2.44 -2.56
C LEU A 36 5.04 -3.54 -1.82
N ALA A 37 4.47 -3.99 -0.71
CA ALA A 37 4.90 -5.24 -0.08
C ALA A 37 4.66 -6.42 -1.03
N PRO A 38 5.49 -7.48 -1.01
CA PRO A 38 5.31 -8.66 -1.86
C PRO A 38 3.94 -9.33 -1.73
N THR A 39 3.32 -9.22 -0.56
CA THR A 39 1.97 -9.70 -0.28
C THR A 39 1.26 -8.70 0.62
N LEU A 40 0.10 -8.22 0.16
CA LEU A 40 -0.81 -7.33 0.88
C LEU A 40 -1.71 -8.16 1.81
N ARG A 41 -1.89 -7.69 3.05
CA ARG A 41 -2.73 -8.33 4.05
C ARG A 41 -3.42 -7.30 4.96
N PRO A 42 -4.69 -7.52 5.32
CA PRO A 42 -5.82 -7.88 4.47
C PRO A 42 -6.27 -6.67 3.63
N VAL A 43 -6.69 -6.89 2.39
CA VAL A 43 -7.40 -5.86 1.61
C VAL A 43 -8.89 -6.03 1.87
N ASP A 44 -9.46 -5.14 2.68
CA ASP A 44 -10.86 -5.22 3.13
C ASP A 44 -11.73 -4.20 2.39
N TYR A 45 -12.47 -4.68 1.39
CA TYR A 45 -13.49 -3.90 0.69
C TYR A 45 -14.88 -4.44 0.98
N ARG A 46 -15.13 -5.05 2.16
CA ARG A 46 -16.46 -5.58 2.50
C ARG A 46 -17.53 -4.51 2.52
N TYR A 47 -17.18 -3.28 2.89
CA TYR A 47 -18.12 -2.16 2.93
C TYR A 47 -18.62 -1.74 1.53
N THR A 48 -17.74 -1.72 0.53
CA THR A 48 -18.06 -1.23 -0.81
C THR A 48 -18.38 -2.34 -1.81
N TYR A 49 -17.73 -3.49 -1.68
CA TYR A 49 -17.71 -4.56 -2.68
C TYR A 49 -18.04 -5.95 -2.09
N GLY A 50 -18.30 -6.05 -0.79
CA GLY A 50 -18.60 -7.30 -0.11
C GLY A 50 -17.43 -8.31 -0.07
N GLN A 51 -16.23 -7.89 -0.46
CA GLN A 51 -15.09 -8.78 -0.65
C GLN A 51 -13.95 -8.47 0.32
N LEU A 52 -13.31 -9.54 0.80
CA LEU A 52 -12.12 -9.51 1.65
C LEU A 52 -11.05 -10.39 0.98
N TRP A 53 -9.84 -9.86 0.84
CA TRP A 53 -8.67 -10.66 0.49
C TRP A 53 -7.74 -10.72 1.70
N GLU A 54 -7.69 -11.88 2.36
CA GLU A 54 -6.77 -12.13 3.49
C GLU A 54 -5.30 -12.09 3.07
N SER A 55 -5.05 -12.37 1.80
CA SER A 55 -3.75 -12.46 1.16
C SER A 55 -3.88 -12.06 -0.29
N MET A 56 -3.19 -10.99 -0.69
CA MET A 56 -3.13 -10.62 -2.10
C MET A 56 -1.67 -10.43 -2.53
N PRO A 57 -1.12 -11.28 -3.42
CA PRO A 57 0.18 -11.03 -4.02
C PRO A 57 0.21 -9.67 -4.71
N ALA A 58 1.33 -8.95 -4.64
CA ALA A 58 1.43 -7.62 -5.24
C ALA A 58 1.09 -7.62 -6.74
N ASP A 59 1.52 -8.66 -7.46
CA ASP A 59 1.24 -8.80 -8.90
C ASP A 59 -0.26 -8.98 -9.17
N ALA A 60 -1.02 -9.60 -8.26
CA ALA A 60 -2.46 -9.74 -8.38
C ALA A 60 -3.22 -8.43 -8.08
N PHE A 61 -2.62 -7.53 -7.28
CA PHE A 61 -3.17 -6.20 -7.04
C PHE A 61 -2.97 -5.25 -8.23
N LEU A 62 -1.94 -5.51 -9.05
CA LEU A 62 -1.57 -4.69 -10.22
C LEU A 62 -2.21 -5.16 -11.54
N ALA A 63 -2.88 -6.31 -11.54
CA ALA A 63 -3.50 -6.95 -12.72
C ALA A 63 -4.90 -6.41 -13.01
#